data_AF-A0AAV9HXW8-F1
#
_entry.id   AF-A0AAV9HXW8-F1
#
_cell.length_a   1.000
_cell.length_b   1.000
_cell.length_c   1.000
_cell.angle_alpha   90.00
_cell.angle_beta   90.00
_cell.angle_gamma   90.00
#
_symmetry.space_group_name_H-M   'P 1'
#
loop_
_entity.id
_entity.type
_entity.pdbx_description
1 polymer ?
#
loop_
_entity_poly.entity_id
_entity_poly.type
_entity_poly.pdbx_seq_one_letter_code
_entity_poly.pdbx_strand_id
1 'polypeptide(L)' 'MHLMYLPTGNGNGRQYTLKKVIGDKVTKSAHPARFSPDDKWSRHRVTMRKRFAVLLEGVKQ' A
#
# COMPACT_ATOMS: atom_id res chain seq x y z
N MET A 1 -4.56 1.59 14.62
CA MET A 1 -4.37 0.40 13.77
C MET A 1 -3.06 -0.29 14.16
N HIS A 2 -3.14 -1.43 14.85
CA HIS A 2 -1.97 -2.15 15.37
C HIS A 2 -1.50 -3.28 14.45
N LEU A 3 -2.37 -3.78 13.58
CA LEU A 3 -2.02 -4.89 12.68
C LEU A 3 -1.12 -4.40 11.56
N MET A 4 0.04 -5.05 11.44
CA MET A 4 1.06 -4.80 10.44
C MET A 4 1.30 -6.04 9.58
N TYR A 5 1.95 -5.88 8.43
CA TYR A 5 2.34 -6.98 7.58
C TYR A 5 3.63 -6.72 6.78
N LEU A 6 4.23 -7.82 6.31
CA LEU A 6 5.22 -7.83 5.24
C LEU A 6 4.67 -8.61 4.02
N PRO A 7 4.93 -8.16 2.78
CA PRO A 7 4.60 -8.93 1.59
C PRO A 7 5.47 -10.20 1.51
N THR A 8 4.88 -11.33 1.15
CA THR A 8 5.64 -12.56 0.88
C THR A 8 6.30 -12.49 -0.51
N GLY A 9 7.40 -13.22 -0.70
CA GLY A 9 8.24 -13.13 -1.92
C GLY A 9 7.49 -13.42 -3.23
N ASN A 10 6.41 -14.18 -3.18
CA ASN A 10 5.63 -14.59 -4.37
C ASN A 10 4.47 -13.63 -4.67
N GLY A 11 4.37 -12.49 -3.98
CA GLY A 11 3.36 -11.45 -4.23
C GLY A 11 1.93 -11.76 -3.76
N ASN A 12 1.58 -13.04 -3.54
CA ASN A 12 0.20 -13.46 -3.25
C ASN A 12 -0.16 -13.53 -1.74
N GLY A 13 0.77 -13.27 -0.83
CA GLY A 13 0.55 -13.42 0.62
C GLY A 13 1.00 -12.23 1.46
N ARG A 14 0.39 -12.10 2.64
CA ARG A 14 0.79 -11.15 3.68
C ARG A 14 1.12 -11.93 4.95
N GLN A 15 2.32 -11.74 5.50
CA GLN A 15 2.67 -12.25 6.82
C GLN A 15 2.33 -11.17 7.85
N TYR A 16 1.32 -11.44 8.69
CA TYR A 16 0.85 -10.48 9.69
C TYR A 16 1.69 -10.49 10.96
N THR A 17 1.75 -9.33 11.61
CA THR A 17 2.48 -9.11 12.85
C THR A 17 1.94 -7.88 13.59
N LEU A 18 2.30 -7.74 14.86
CA LEU A 18 2.10 -6.51 15.64
C LEU A 18 3.38 -5.68 15.77
N LYS A 19 4.53 -6.26 15.39
CA LYS A 19 5.84 -5.59 15.45
C LYS A 19 5.95 -4.54 14.35
N LYS A 20 6.63 -3.42 14.62
CA LYS A 20 6.87 -2.35 13.63
C LYS A 20 8.02 -2.71 12.68
N VAL A 21 8.98 -3.49 13.15
CA VAL A 21 10.19 -3.90 12.43
C VAL A 21 10.42 -5.40 12.66
N ILE A 22 10.78 -6.11 11.59
CA ILE A 22 11.21 -7.52 11.65
C ILE A 22 12.55 -7.62 10.89
N GLY A 23 13.64 -7.92 11.59
CA GLY A 23 14.99 -7.83 11.04
C GLY A 23 15.25 -6.42 10.52
N ASP A 24 15.73 -6.29 9.28
CA ASP A 24 15.96 -4.99 8.63
C ASP A 24 14.75 -4.47 7.84
N LYS A 25 13.59 -5.14 7.93
CA LYS A 25 12.39 -4.78 7.16
C LYS A 25 11.38 -4.02 8.03
N VAL A 26 11.01 -2.83 7.58
CA VAL A 26 9.91 -2.05 8.17
C VAL A 26 8.57 -2.62 7.69
N THR A 27 7.67 -2.87 8.63
CA THR A 27 6.35 -3.44 8.37
C THR A 27 5.35 -2.37 7.92
N LYS A 28 4.34 -2.77 7.14
CA LYS A 28 3.30 -1.87 6.62
C LYS A 28 1.97 -2.07 7.36
N SER A 29 1.14 -1.02 7.47
CA SER A 29 -0.22 -1.14 8.00
C SER A 29 -1.02 -2.15 7.18
N ALA A 30 -1.62 -3.14 7.85
CA ALA A 30 -2.52 -4.10 7.20
C ALA A 30 -3.84 -3.44 6.76
N HIS A 31 -4.17 -2.29 7.33
CA HIS A 31 -5.40 -1.57 7.06
C HIS A 31 -5.20 -0.50 5.98
N PRO A 32 -6.20 -0.29 5.09
CA PRO A 32 -6.14 0.76 4.09
C PRO A 32 -6.18 2.15 4.71
N ALA A 33 -5.73 3.15 3.95
CA ALA A 33 -5.91 4.55 4.33
C ALA A 33 -7.42 4.88 4.41
N ARG A 34 -7.80 5.74 5.36
CA ARG A 34 -9.19 6.16 5.55
C ARG A 34 -9.69 6.91 4.31
N PHE A 35 -10.87 6.53 3.82
CA PHE A 35 -11.57 7.29 2.79
C PHE A 35 -12.09 8.61 3.35
N SER A 36 -11.88 9.70 2.61
CA SER A 36 -12.42 11.03 2.93
C SER A 36 -13.09 11.58 1.66
N PRO A 37 -14.38 11.94 1.71
CA PRO A 37 -15.08 12.46 0.54
C PRO A 37 -14.53 13.83 0.09
N ASP A 38 -13.95 14.59 1.02
CA ASP A 38 -13.36 15.91 0.85
C ASP A 38 -11.85 15.89 0.55
N ASP A 39 -11.32 14.79 0.01
CA ASP A 39 -9.89 14.63 -0.24
C ASP A 39 -9.32 15.64 -1.25
N LYS A 40 -8.79 16.75 -0.70
CA LYS A 40 -8.14 17.86 -1.41
C LYS A 40 -6.91 17.44 -2.22
N TRP A 41 -6.30 16.28 -1.90
CA TRP A 41 -5.06 15.81 -2.53
C TRP A 41 -5.28 14.74 -3.60
N SER A 42 -6.54 14.45 -3.93
CA SER A 42 -6.93 13.49 -4.98
C SER A 42 -6.23 13.76 -6.33
N ARG A 43 -6.20 15.02 -6.80
CA ARG A 43 -5.51 15.42 -8.05
C ARG A 43 -4.02 15.05 -8.02
N HIS A 44 -3.32 15.41 -6.94
CA HIS A 44 -1.89 15.13 -6.77
C HIS A 44 -1.60 13.64 -6.77
N ARG A 45 -2.43 12.85 -6.06
CA ARG A 45 -2.30 11.38 -6.02
C ARG A 45 -2.46 10.77 -7.41
N VAL A 46 -3.45 11.21 -8.20
CA VAL A 46 -3.67 10.71 -9.57
C VAL A 46 -2.50 11.08 -10.49
N THR A 47 -2.00 12.32 -10.42
CA THR A 47 -0.84 12.75 -11.22
C THR A 47 0.40 11.92 -10.92
N MET A 48 0.71 11.66 -9.64
CA MET A 48 1.82 10.79 -9.27
C MET A 48 1.62 9.35 -9.77
N ARG A 49 0.43 8.78 -9.59
CA ARG A 49 0.13 7.42 -10.08
C ARG A 49 0.28 7.29 -11.59
N LYS A 50 -0.11 8.31 -12.36
CA LYS A 50 0.06 8.35 -13.82
C LYS A 50 1.54 8.46 -14.22
N ARG A 51 2.30 9.34 -13.55
CA ARG A 51 3.73 9.57 -13.84
C ARG A 51 4.58 8.32 -13.66
N PHE A 52 4.34 7.55 -12.60
CA PHE A 52 5.13 6.35 -12.27
C PHE A 52 4.53 5.05 -12.84
N ALA A 53 3.60 5.14 -13.80
CA ALA A 53 2.91 3.99 -14.41
C ALA A 53 2.20 3.00 -13.44
N VAL A 54 2.15 3.29 -12.14
CA VAL A 54 1.50 2.47 -11.10
C VAL A 54 -0.01 2.26 -11.34
N LEU A 55 -0.63 3.13 -12.15
CA LEU A 55 -2.04 2.99 -12.53
C LEU A 55 -2.26 2.01 -13.70
N LEU A 56 -1.26 1.81 -14.58
CA LEU A 56 -1.44 1.10 -15.86
C LEU A 56 -1.20 -0.41 -15.77
N GLU A 57 -0.55 -0.91 -14.71
CA GLU A 57 -0.26 -2.34 -14.54
C GLU A 57 -1.48 -3.22 -14.18
N GLY A 58 -2.69 -2.64 -14.14
CA GLY A 58 -3.93 -3.32 -13.73
C GLY A 58 -4.93 -3.64 -14.84
N VAL A 59 -4.62 -3.36 -16.11
CA VAL A 59 -5.47 -3.79 -17.25
C VAL A 59 -4.58 -4.50 -18.28
N LYS A 60 -4.08 -5.68 -17.91
CA LYS A 60 -3.78 -6.69 -18.93
C LYS A 60 -5.13 -7.32 -19.28
N GLN A 61 -5.59 -7.06 -20.50
CA GLN A 61 -6.66 -7.82 -21.15
C GLN A 61 -6.23 -9.28 -21.31
#